data_AF-A0AAV9HLY2-F1
#
_entry.id   AF-A0AAV9HLY2-F1
#
_cell.length_a   1.000
_cell.length_b   1.000
_cell.length_c   1.000
_cell.angle_alpha   90.00
_cell.angle_beta   90.00
_cell.angle_gamma   90.00
#
_symmetry.space_group_name_H-M   'P 1'
#
loop_
_entity.id
_entity.type
_entity.pdbx_description
1 polymer ?
#
loop_
_entity_poly.entity_id
_entity_poly.type
_entity_poly.pdbx_seq_one_letter_code
_entity_poly.pdbx_strand_id
1 'polypeptide(L)'
;MRRTAPRFLLVPTAHPRSRSTTATRFHSAQQAWKHQQQQPQRRQLQQHQLQQQQQHRPSLSSSRHERKQQLSTDSSSSSPSSSSPSSTAITRSASLPGQKVPLPLLDKQGRLDPSVFPKLPYRFHTGIGLFAKRPPRPFPPPFLSPPSGSFSDPLSTHDRSRDRRRAYTVDGQLIQGHTNGDDAVFASEYFIGANDGVGAWSTRPRGHAGLWARLILHFWATAIFQDAARRAAGGSYRPDPMGALQDAYEQTIEATSEPNDWQGTTTAAGAQLFYRRTDGGGQAGDVEPLLYVTNLGDSQVMVVRPSTREMVYKSTEQWHWFDCPRQLGTNSPDTPSNCAVMDEVPIREGDVVLAMSDGVIDNLWAHEIVDQVSQSLETWQKGDVKPREVMIWEDGSEEEVVDDCGMGYVAEELMEAAKAIAVDPFAESPFMERAIEEGLPSAGGKLDDISVVAAICKRNDS
;
A
#
# COMPACT_ATOMS: atom_id res chain seq x y z
N MET A 1 -51.81 24.05 62.10
CA MET A 1 -51.70 22.77 62.83
C MET A 1 -50.74 21.86 62.09
N ARG A 2 -49.68 21.45 62.79
CA ARG A 2 -48.52 20.72 62.25
C ARG A 2 -48.91 19.31 61.79
N ARG A 3 -48.47 18.90 60.60
CA ARG A 3 -48.35 17.48 60.21
C ARG A 3 -46.88 17.18 59.97
N THR A 4 -46.41 16.18 60.70
CA THR A 4 -45.04 15.72 60.86
C THR A 4 -44.51 14.99 59.62
N ALA A 5 -43.30 15.33 59.19
CA ALA A 5 -42.52 14.60 58.19
C ALA A 5 -41.73 13.43 58.83
N PRO A 6 -41.51 12.30 58.13
CA PRO A 6 -40.65 11.23 58.62
C PRO A 6 -39.19 11.41 58.17
N ARG A 7 -38.31 10.85 59.01
CA ARG A 7 -36.85 10.96 59.05
C ARG A 7 -36.14 10.38 57.81
N PHE A 8 -35.12 11.11 57.34
CA PHE A 8 -34.06 10.63 56.46
C PHE A 8 -33.00 9.85 57.25
N LEU A 9 -32.60 8.69 56.72
CA LEU A 9 -31.41 7.94 57.16
C LEU A 9 -30.19 8.41 56.36
N LEU A 10 -29.18 8.89 57.09
CA LEU A 10 -27.86 9.26 56.60
C LEU A 10 -27.01 8.01 56.35
N VAL A 11 -26.45 7.89 55.15
CA VAL A 11 -25.36 6.95 54.82
C VAL A 11 -24.05 7.77 54.76
N PRO A 12 -22.92 7.27 55.29
CA PRO A 12 -21.74 8.11 55.56
C PRO A 12 -20.91 8.44 54.32
N THR A 13 -20.35 9.64 54.33
CA THR A 13 -19.31 10.15 53.42
C THR A 13 -17.97 9.42 53.65
N ALA A 14 -17.36 8.93 52.57
CA ALA A 14 -15.99 8.42 52.56
C ALA A 14 -15.06 9.39 51.82
N HIS A 15 -13.97 9.77 52.48
CA HIS A 15 -12.89 10.60 51.94
C HIS A 15 -12.10 9.90 50.82
N PRO A 16 -11.44 10.67 49.92
CA PRO A 16 -10.70 10.13 48.78
C PRO A 16 -9.23 9.87 49.16
N ARG A 17 -8.71 8.66 48.91
CA ARG A 17 -7.27 8.41 48.65
C ARG A 17 -7.01 6.96 48.22
N SER A 18 -6.13 6.82 47.22
CA SER A 18 -5.47 5.61 46.69
C SER A 18 -6.22 4.77 45.63
N ARG A 19 -6.24 5.27 44.39
CA ARG A 19 -6.23 4.44 43.18
C ARG A 19 -5.28 5.08 42.16
N SER A 20 -3.98 4.81 42.25
CA SER A 20 -3.02 5.22 41.21
C SER A 20 -1.76 4.34 41.15
N THR A 21 -1.87 3.03 41.42
CA THR A 21 -0.70 2.13 41.39
C THR A 21 -0.84 0.95 40.43
N THR A 22 -2.05 0.63 39.94
CA THR A 22 -2.24 -0.50 39.00
C THR A 22 -2.11 -0.06 37.53
N ALA A 23 -2.72 1.06 37.14
CA ALA A 23 -2.65 1.58 35.76
C ALA A 23 -1.22 2.01 35.36
N THR A 24 -0.49 2.64 36.29
CA THR A 24 0.91 3.06 36.07
C THR A 24 1.85 1.86 35.95
N ARG A 25 1.55 0.74 36.63
CA ARG A 25 2.34 -0.50 36.52
C ARG A 25 2.10 -1.23 35.19
N PHE A 26 0.87 -1.24 34.67
CA PHE A 26 0.59 -1.81 33.34
C PHE A 26 1.22 -1.00 32.21
N HIS A 27 1.16 0.35 32.28
CA HIS A 27 1.81 1.21 31.30
C HIS A 27 3.35 1.12 31.37
N SER A 28 3.90 1.02 32.59
CA SER A 28 5.33 0.80 32.81
C SER A 28 5.78 -0.57 32.31
N ALA A 29 4.97 -1.63 32.46
CA ALA A 29 5.28 -2.97 31.97
C ALA A 29 5.24 -3.05 30.43
N GLN A 30 4.26 -2.41 29.77
CA GLN A 30 4.20 -2.33 28.31
C GLN A 30 5.36 -1.51 27.73
N GLN A 31 5.76 -0.41 28.37
CA GLN A 31 6.93 0.37 27.94
C GLN A 31 8.25 -0.37 28.19
N ALA A 32 8.38 -1.09 29.31
CA ALA A 32 9.54 -1.93 29.60
C ALA A 32 9.66 -3.09 28.60
N TRP A 33 8.54 -3.72 28.24
CA TRP A 33 8.49 -4.78 27.24
C TRP A 33 8.88 -4.27 25.84
N LYS A 34 8.36 -3.10 25.41
CA LYS A 34 8.79 -2.44 24.16
C LYS A 34 10.28 -2.09 24.16
N HIS A 35 10.82 -1.62 25.28
CA HIS A 35 12.25 -1.33 25.41
C HIS A 35 13.11 -2.60 25.39
N GLN A 36 12.60 -3.72 25.91
CA GLN A 36 13.33 -4.99 25.97
C GLN A 36 13.40 -5.68 24.60
N GLN A 37 12.34 -5.58 23.79
CA GLN A 37 12.29 -6.05 22.39
C GLN A 37 13.24 -5.23 21.48
N GLN A 38 13.33 -3.91 21.66
CA GLN A 38 14.15 -3.04 20.79
C GLN A 38 15.65 -3.02 21.13
N GLN A 39 16.07 -3.51 22.30
CA GLN A 39 17.47 -3.43 22.73
C GLN A 39 18.42 -4.37 21.96
N PRO A 40 18.06 -5.63 21.68
CA PRO A 40 18.88 -6.51 20.83
C PRO A 40 19.01 -5.98 19.40
N GLN A 41 17.89 -5.52 18.81
CA GLN A 41 17.84 -4.94 17.46
C GLN A 41 18.72 -3.69 17.33
N ARG A 42 18.69 -2.79 18.32
CA ARG A 42 19.58 -1.62 18.35
C ARG A 42 21.06 -1.98 18.48
N ARG A 43 21.39 -3.01 19.26
CA ARG A 43 22.79 -3.46 19.40
C ARG A 43 23.32 -4.10 18.12
N GLN A 44 22.50 -4.85 17.40
CA GLN A 44 22.88 -5.44 16.11
C GLN A 44 23.05 -4.37 15.03
N LEU A 45 22.11 -3.41 14.92
CA LEU A 45 22.23 -2.26 14.01
C LEU A 45 23.50 -1.43 14.27
N GLN A 46 23.84 -1.20 15.55
CA GLN A 46 25.01 -0.42 15.93
C GLN A 46 26.33 -1.17 15.68
N GLN A 47 26.38 -2.49 15.89
CA GLN A 47 27.54 -3.32 15.54
C GLN A 47 27.75 -3.38 14.02
N HIS A 48 26.67 -3.41 13.24
CA HIS A 48 26.76 -3.48 11.78
C HIS A 48 27.19 -2.13 11.16
N GLN A 49 26.71 -0.98 11.68
CA GLN A 49 27.22 0.34 11.28
C GLN A 49 28.73 0.49 11.54
N LEU A 50 29.22 -0.06 12.67
CA LEU A 50 30.65 -0.07 12.98
C LEU A 50 31.46 -0.96 12.02
N GLN A 51 30.86 -2.04 11.52
CA GLN A 51 31.50 -2.95 10.58
C GLN A 51 31.59 -2.36 9.16
N GLN A 52 30.55 -1.64 8.72
CA GLN A 52 30.55 -0.94 7.42
C GLN A 52 31.52 0.25 7.40
N GLN A 53 31.68 0.97 8.51
CA GLN A 53 32.69 2.05 8.61
C GLN A 53 34.13 1.54 8.53
N GLN A 54 34.39 0.28 8.92
CA GLN A 54 35.73 -0.31 8.81
C GLN A 54 36.08 -0.76 7.38
N GLN A 55 35.07 -1.03 6.53
CA GLN A 55 35.28 -1.41 5.13
C GLN A 55 35.55 -0.22 4.18
N HIS A 56 35.25 1.01 4.60
CA HIS A 56 35.45 2.23 3.79
C HIS A 56 36.67 3.09 4.17
N ARG A 57 37.69 2.54 4.84
CA ARG A 57 38.99 3.23 4.97
C ARG A 57 39.84 3.01 3.70
N PRO A 58 40.18 4.05 2.92
CA PRO A 58 41.10 3.88 1.81
C PRO A 58 42.52 3.64 2.35
N SER A 59 43.15 2.57 1.90
CA SER A 59 44.56 2.28 2.14
C SER A 59 45.43 3.27 1.38
N LEU A 60 46.16 4.11 2.11
CA LEU A 60 47.21 4.95 1.54
C LEU A 60 48.38 4.06 1.09
N SER A 61 48.56 3.89 -0.22
CA SER A 61 49.81 3.43 -0.79
C SER A 61 50.28 4.37 -1.90
N SER A 62 51.57 4.66 -1.85
CA SER A 62 52.30 5.65 -2.64
C SER A 62 52.47 5.26 -4.10
N SER A 63 52.47 6.24 -5.01
CA SER A 63 53.46 6.25 -6.09
C SER A 63 53.70 7.66 -6.64
N ARG A 64 54.97 7.89 -6.93
CA ARG A 64 55.64 9.12 -7.35
C ARG A 64 55.98 8.99 -8.84
N HIS A 65 56.04 10.15 -9.51
CA HIS A 65 56.61 10.39 -10.86
C HIS A 65 55.76 9.88 -12.03
N GLU A 66 55.57 10.61 -13.13
CA GLU A 66 56.56 11.42 -13.86
C GLU A 66 55.91 12.49 -14.76
N ARG A 67 56.73 13.46 -15.17
CA ARG A 67 56.42 14.78 -15.75
C ARG A 67 56.87 14.83 -17.21
N LYS A 68 56.06 15.40 -18.12
CA LYS A 68 56.46 16.09 -19.38
C LYS A 68 55.19 16.70 -20.01
N GLN A 69 54.89 17.99 -19.82
CA GLN A 69 55.36 19.19 -20.54
C GLN A 69 55.17 19.20 -22.06
N GLN A 70 54.22 20.04 -22.51
CA GLN A 70 54.22 20.99 -23.64
C GLN A 70 52.95 21.86 -23.43
N LEU A 71 52.97 23.12 -22.94
CA LEU A 71 53.35 24.41 -23.59
C LEU A 71 52.89 24.42 -25.06
N SER A 72 52.06 25.34 -25.56
CA SER A 72 51.70 26.74 -25.26
C SER A 72 50.49 27.07 -26.17
N THR A 73 49.57 28.02 -25.93
CA THR A 73 49.71 29.48 -25.93
C THR A 73 48.36 30.13 -25.56
N ASP A 74 48.38 31.14 -24.68
CA ASP A 74 47.84 32.51 -24.83
C ASP A 74 46.55 32.75 -25.65
N SER A 75 45.58 33.59 -25.27
CA SER A 75 45.52 34.67 -24.26
C SER A 75 44.13 35.32 -24.26
N SER A 76 43.80 35.96 -23.12
CA SER A 76 43.07 37.23 -22.96
C SER A 76 41.63 37.36 -23.52
N SER A 77 40.59 37.34 -22.68
CA SER A 77 40.04 38.46 -21.87
C SER A 77 38.98 39.31 -22.59
N SER A 78 37.74 39.28 -22.10
CA SER A 78 36.94 40.47 -21.72
C SER A 78 35.47 40.10 -21.49
N SER A 79 34.94 40.50 -20.33
CA SER A 79 33.53 40.89 -20.15
C SER A 79 33.48 42.43 -20.25
N PRO A 80 32.32 43.15 -20.36
CA PRO A 80 30.95 42.76 -19.99
C PRO A 80 29.82 43.36 -20.88
N SER A 81 28.56 43.20 -20.43
CA SER A 81 27.39 44.09 -20.56
C SER A 81 26.19 43.69 -21.47
N SER A 82 25.05 43.50 -20.77
CA SER A 82 23.66 43.87 -21.05
C SER A 82 23.15 44.13 -22.47
N SER A 83 22.07 43.43 -22.86
CA SER A 83 20.76 44.03 -23.19
C SER A 83 19.75 42.97 -23.63
N SER A 84 18.51 43.07 -23.12
CA SER A 84 17.32 42.42 -23.69
C SER A 84 16.93 43.10 -25.01
N PRO A 85 16.26 42.41 -25.94
CA PRO A 85 14.82 42.66 -26.08
C PRO A 85 13.97 41.43 -26.46
N SER A 86 12.66 41.66 -26.35
CA SER A 86 11.52 40.75 -26.53
C SER A 86 11.28 40.17 -27.92
N SER A 87 10.57 39.03 -27.89
CA SER A 87 9.48 38.60 -28.79
C SER A 87 9.75 38.40 -30.28
N THR A 88 9.71 37.14 -30.72
CA THR A 88 9.03 36.78 -31.98
C THR A 88 8.44 35.38 -31.88
N ALA A 89 7.17 35.28 -32.29
CA ALA A 89 6.31 34.12 -32.23
C ALA A 89 6.83 32.94 -33.08
N ILE A 90 6.72 31.72 -32.54
CA ILE A 90 6.80 30.49 -33.33
C ILE A 90 5.37 29.95 -33.48
N THR A 91 4.96 29.95 -34.74
CA THR A 91 3.68 29.51 -35.29
C THR A 91 3.40 28.06 -34.93
N ARG A 92 2.21 27.80 -34.34
CA ARG A 92 1.65 26.46 -34.15
C ARG A 92 1.45 25.79 -35.52
N SER A 93 2.15 24.68 -35.76
CA SER A 93 1.87 23.79 -36.88
C SER A 93 0.57 23.03 -36.62
N ALA A 94 -0.35 23.11 -37.57
CA ALA A 94 -1.64 22.43 -37.58
C ALA A 94 -1.47 20.90 -37.57
N SER A 95 -2.18 20.22 -36.67
CA SER A 95 -2.29 18.77 -36.60
C SER A 95 -3.20 18.22 -37.71
N LEU A 96 -2.77 17.13 -38.32
CA LEU A 96 -3.52 16.33 -39.30
C LEU A 96 -4.83 15.75 -38.70
N PRO A 97 -5.88 15.52 -39.51
CA PRO A 97 -7.14 14.97 -39.02
C PRO A 97 -7.04 13.45 -38.85
N GLY A 98 -7.16 12.95 -37.61
CA GLY A 98 -7.28 11.51 -37.35
C GLY A 98 -6.83 11.01 -35.96
N GLN A 99 -6.17 11.82 -35.13
CA GLN A 99 -5.87 11.41 -33.75
C GLN A 99 -7.12 11.54 -32.88
N LYS A 100 -7.67 10.41 -32.42
CA LYS A 100 -8.62 10.38 -31.31
C LYS A 100 -8.01 11.16 -30.15
N VAL A 101 -8.75 12.11 -29.58
CA VAL A 101 -8.38 12.78 -28.33
C VAL A 101 -8.09 11.69 -27.29
N PRO A 102 -6.93 11.69 -26.60
CA PRO A 102 -6.66 10.72 -25.55
C PRO A 102 -7.81 10.75 -24.53
N LEU A 103 -8.37 9.58 -24.20
CA LEU A 103 -9.37 9.50 -23.14
C LEU A 103 -8.78 10.08 -21.85
N PRO A 104 -9.58 10.82 -21.06
CA PRO A 104 -9.10 11.33 -19.78
C PRO A 104 -8.71 10.15 -18.88
N LEU A 105 -7.56 10.27 -18.22
CA LEU A 105 -7.05 9.23 -17.31
C LEU A 105 -7.96 9.02 -16.08
N LEU A 106 -8.74 10.05 -15.74
CA LEU A 106 -9.63 10.08 -14.58
C LEU A 106 -11.08 10.21 -15.01
N ASP A 107 -11.97 9.55 -14.27
CA ASP A 107 -13.41 9.68 -14.40
C ASP A 107 -13.92 11.01 -13.82
N LYS A 108 -15.25 11.22 -13.85
CA LYS A 108 -15.89 12.43 -13.33
C LYS A 108 -15.77 12.57 -11.80
N GLN A 109 -15.40 11.49 -11.11
CA GLN A 109 -15.22 11.40 -9.67
C GLN A 109 -13.75 11.55 -9.27
N GLY A 110 -12.83 11.67 -10.25
CA GLY A 110 -11.40 11.80 -10.01
C GLY A 110 -10.70 10.48 -9.70
N ARG A 111 -11.32 9.33 -10.03
CA ARG A 111 -10.71 8.00 -9.95
C ARG A 111 -10.11 7.59 -11.28
N LEU A 112 -9.10 6.73 -11.26
CA LEU A 112 -8.53 6.16 -12.48
C LEU A 112 -9.62 5.44 -13.31
N ASP A 113 -9.80 5.88 -14.56
CA ASP A 113 -10.87 5.41 -15.43
C ASP A 113 -10.45 4.09 -16.12
N PRO A 114 -11.08 2.95 -15.84
CA PRO A 114 -10.73 1.67 -16.48
C PRO A 114 -11.00 1.68 -17.99
N SER A 115 -11.77 2.62 -18.53
CA SER A 115 -12.04 2.76 -19.97
C SER A 115 -10.81 3.14 -20.79
N VAL A 116 -9.71 3.55 -20.14
CA VAL A 116 -8.42 3.76 -20.82
C VAL A 116 -7.80 2.45 -21.32
N PHE A 117 -8.16 1.33 -20.71
CA PHE A 117 -7.74 0.02 -21.19
C PHE A 117 -8.55 -0.33 -22.46
N PRO A 118 -7.92 -0.94 -23.48
CA PRO A 118 -8.70 -1.60 -24.52
C PRO A 118 -9.57 -2.66 -23.87
N LYS A 119 -10.71 -3.02 -24.47
CA LYS A 119 -11.62 -4.05 -23.94
C LYS A 119 -10.86 -5.39 -23.84
N LEU A 120 -10.28 -5.65 -22.67
CA LEU A 120 -9.52 -6.86 -22.38
C LEU A 120 -10.50 -8.04 -22.25
N PRO A 121 -10.06 -9.30 -22.49
CA PRO A 121 -10.95 -10.45 -22.37
C PRO A 121 -11.35 -10.79 -20.93
N TYR A 122 -10.61 -10.28 -19.94
CA TYR A 122 -10.84 -10.54 -18.52
C TYR A 122 -10.75 -9.26 -17.71
N ARG A 123 -11.48 -9.19 -16.59
CA ARG A 123 -11.44 -8.12 -15.59
C ARG A 123 -11.50 -8.71 -14.18
N PHE A 124 -11.10 -7.92 -13.20
CA PHE A 124 -11.38 -8.19 -11.80
C PHE A 124 -12.72 -7.60 -11.38
N HIS A 125 -13.40 -8.34 -10.51
CA HIS A 125 -14.33 -7.75 -9.55
C HIS A 125 -13.66 -7.79 -8.18
N THR A 126 -13.68 -6.67 -7.45
CA THR A 126 -12.79 -6.47 -6.29
C THR A 126 -13.56 -6.09 -5.03
N GLY A 127 -13.00 -6.47 -3.88
CA GLY A 127 -13.44 -6.03 -2.56
C GLY A 127 -12.26 -5.81 -1.62
N ILE A 128 -12.50 -5.06 -0.55
CA ILE A 128 -11.46 -4.60 0.37
C ILE A 128 -11.93 -4.87 1.80
N GLY A 129 -11.06 -5.46 2.62
CA GLY A 129 -11.23 -5.65 4.06
C GLY A 129 -10.07 -4.99 4.80
N LEU A 130 -10.38 -4.13 5.77
CA LEU A 130 -9.38 -3.30 6.45
C LEU A 130 -9.60 -3.29 7.97
N PHE A 131 -8.51 -3.44 8.71
CA PHE A 131 -8.44 -3.15 10.13
C PHE A 131 -7.14 -2.43 10.43
N ALA A 132 -7.23 -1.27 11.10
CA ALA A 132 -6.07 -0.53 11.53
C ALA A 132 -5.82 -0.76 13.03
N LYS A 133 -4.60 -1.14 13.42
CA LYS A 133 -4.20 -1.26 14.84
C LYS A 133 -4.27 0.08 15.57
N ARG A 134 -4.22 1.18 14.81
CA ARG A 134 -4.32 2.55 15.31
C ARG A 134 -4.81 3.49 14.20
N PRO A 135 -5.43 4.64 14.56
CA PRO A 135 -5.83 5.62 13.56
C PRO A 135 -4.64 6.08 12.68
N PRO A 136 -4.83 6.18 11.36
CA PRO A 136 -3.81 6.67 10.45
C PRO A 136 -3.34 8.08 10.81
N ARG A 137 -2.06 8.35 10.61
CA ARG A 137 -1.51 9.70 10.82
C ARG A 137 -2.02 10.63 9.70
N PRO A 138 -2.56 11.82 10.02
CA PRO A 138 -2.97 12.77 8.99
C PRO A 138 -1.84 13.08 8.02
N PHE A 139 -2.19 13.15 6.73
CA PHE A 139 -1.22 13.51 5.71
C PHE A 139 -0.84 14.99 5.83
N PRO A 140 0.45 15.31 5.73
CA PRO A 140 0.94 16.67 5.87
C PRO A 140 0.75 17.45 4.55
N PRO A 141 0.78 18.80 4.56
CA PRO A 141 0.81 19.59 3.34
C PRO A 141 1.96 19.17 2.39
N PRO A 142 1.73 19.18 1.06
CA PRO A 142 0.50 19.55 0.34
C PRO A 142 -0.55 18.43 0.25
N PHE A 143 -0.32 17.27 0.84
CA PHE A 143 -1.14 16.06 0.73
C PHE A 143 -2.33 16.03 1.70
N LEU A 144 -2.81 17.20 2.15
CA LEU A 144 -3.74 17.35 3.26
C LEU A 144 -5.02 16.51 3.11
N SER A 145 -5.38 15.84 4.20
CA SER A 145 -6.71 15.24 4.38
C SER A 145 -7.58 16.04 5.35
N PRO A 146 -8.41 17.01 4.92
CA PRO A 146 -9.40 17.59 5.81
C PRO A 146 -10.37 16.53 6.35
N PRO A 147 -10.70 16.58 7.66
CA PRO A 147 -11.75 15.73 8.23
C PRO A 147 -13.09 16.00 7.54
N SER A 148 -13.93 14.97 7.44
CA SER A 148 -15.29 15.04 6.89
C SER A 148 -16.08 16.21 7.49
N GLY A 149 -16.87 16.90 6.66
CA GLY A 149 -17.51 18.18 6.99
C GLY A 149 -18.65 18.13 8.01
N SER A 150 -18.81 17.03 8.76
CA SER A 150 -19.90 16.87 9.73
C SER A 150 -19.39 17.03 11.17
N PHE A 151 -20.01 17.96 11.91
CA PHE A 151 -19.70 18.23 13.32
C PHE A 151 -20.04 17.06 14.27
N SER A 152 -20.62 15.97 13.75
CA SER A 152 -20.90 14.73 14.48
C SER A 152 -19.96 13.57 14.13
N ASP A 153 -19.03 13.75 13.20
CA ASP A 153 -18.06 12.72 12.82
C ASP A 153 -16.80 12.86 13.70
N PRO A 154 -16.30 11.82 14.38
CA PRO A 154 -15.00 11.88 15.03
C PRO A 154 -13.95 12.31 14.00
N LEU A 155 -13.15 13.34 14.33
CA LEU A 155 -12.10 14.04 13.56
C LEU A 155 -11.02 13.14 12.89
N SER A 156 -11.40 12.04 12.24
CA SER A 156 -10.54 10.87 12.03
C SER A 156 -10.72 10.15 10.69
N THR A 157 -11.60 10.62 9.80
CA THR A 157 -11.77 10.08 8.44
C THR A 157 -10.60 10.49 7.53
N HIS A 158 -9.44 9.90 7.76
CA HIS A 158 -8.24 10.01 6.91
C HIS A 158 -8.17 8.89 5.85
N ASP A 159 -9.20 8.05 5.80
CA ASP A 159 -9.34 6.84 4.98
C ASP A 159 -9.86 7.13 3.56
N ARG A 160 -10.51 8.28 3.35
CA ARG A 160 -11.14 8.67 2.09
C ARG A 160 -10.76 10.08 1.66
N SER A 161 -10.08 10.18 0.52
CA SER A 161 -9.86 11.46 -0.16
C SER A 161 -11.16 11.86 -0.87
N ARG A 162 -11.99 12.70 -0.24
CA ARG A 162 -13.36 12.98 -0.74
C ARG A 162 -13.79 14.45 -0.74
N ASP A 163 -12.94 15.43 -0.40
CA ASP A 163 -13.31 16.85 -0.53
C ASP A 163 -12.89 17.45 -1.89
N ARG A 164 -13.83 18.14 -2.55
CA ARG A 164 -13.67 18.91 -3.80
C ARG A 164 -12.82 20.18 -3.61
N ARG A 165 -12.42 20.52 -2.38
CA ARG A 165 -11.56 21.68 -2.07
C ARG A 165 -10.07 21.29 -2.13
N ARG A 166 -9.44 21.42 -3.30
CA ARG A 166 -8.00 21.69 -3.61
C ARG A 166 -6.85 21.18 -2.68
N ALA A 167 -7.10 20.28 -1.72
CA ALA A 167 -6.17 19.93 -0.64
C ALA A 167 -5.59 18.51 -0.75
N TYR A 168 -6.11 17.70 -1.67
CA TYR A 168 -5.81 16.27 -1.82
C TYR A 168 -4.99 15.91 -3.05
N THR A 169 -4.27 16.89 -3.60
CA THR A 169 -3.81 16.76 -4.97
C THR A 169 -2.31 16.59 -5.08
N VAL A 170 -1.89 15.51 -5.72
CA VAL A 170 -0.61 15.46 -6.42
C VAL A 170 -0.88 15.93 -7.84
N ASP A 171 -0.20 16.96 -8.31
CA ASP A 171 -0.39 17.56 -9.65
C ASP A 171 -1.84 17.95 -9.99
N GLY A 172 -2.64 18.34 -8.99
CA GLY A 172 -4.06 18.67 -9.18
C GLY A 172 -5.01 17.47 -9.21
N GLN A 173 -4.53 16.24 -8.96
CA GLN A 173 -5.29 14.99 -9.01
C GLN A 173 -5.39 14.29 -7.65
N LEU A 174 -6.54 13.67 -7.37
CA LEU A 174 -6.81 12.93 -6.13
C LEU A 174 -5.80 11.78 -5.92
N ILE A 175 -5.27 11.62 -4.69
CA ILE A 175 -4.43 10.46 -4.33
C ILE A 175 -5.29 9.18 -4.33
N GLN A 176 -4.93 8.22 -5.16
CA GLN A 176 -5.74 7.03 -5.48
C GLN A 176 -5.61 5.91 -4.44
N GLY A 177 -6.71 5.17 -4.15
CA GLY A 177 -6.83 3.97 -3.27
C GLY A 177 -7.45 4.22 -1.88
N HIS A 178 -7.08 3.45 -0.84
CA HIS A 178 -7.42 3.67 0.58
C HIS A 178 -6.21 3.59 1.54
N THR A 179 -6.26 4.30 2.67
CA THR A 179 -5.27 4.25 3.77
C THR A 179 -5.83 3.42 4.92
N ASN A 180 -5.02 2.54 5.52
CA ASN A 180 -5.41 1.72 6.67
C ASN A 180 -4.30 1.72 7.74
N GLY A 181 -4.35 2.64 8.70
CA GLY A 181 -3.27 2.82 9.66
C GLY A 181 -1.99 3.32 8.98
N ASP A 182 -0.92 2.54 9.01
CA ASP A 182 0.29 2.80 8.23
C ASP A 182 0.28 2.09 6.84
N ASP A 183 -0.71 1.24 6.55
CA ASP A 183 -0.89 0.57 5.25
C ASP A 183 -1.62 1.44 4.23
N ALA A 184 -1.54 1.02 2.97
CA ALA A 184 -2.40 1.47 1.90
C ALA A 184 -2.81 0.32 0.96
N VAL A 185 -4.00 0.45 0.37
CA VAL A 185 -4.51 -0.51 -0.63
C VAL A 185 -5.06 0.19 -1.86
N PHE A 186 -5.05 -0.49 -2.99
CA PHE A 186 -5.66 -0.05 -4.25
C PHE A 186 -6.37 -1.22 -4.92
N ALA A 187 -7.54 -0.95 -5.51
CA ALA A 187 -8.31 -1.93 -6.24
C ALA A 187 -8.94 -1.31 -7.49
N SER A 188 -8.87 -2.03 -8.61
CA SER A 188 -9.49 -1.69 -9.89
C SER A 188 -9.72 -2.95 -10.72
N GLU A 189 -10.36 -2.81 -11.88
CA GLU A 189 -10.62 -3.93 -12.81
C GLU A 189 -9.36 -4.63 -13.34
N TYR A 190 -8.20 -3.96 -13.32
CA TYR A 190 -6.98 -4.48 -13.97
C TYR A 190 -5.74 -4.46 -13.08
N PHE A 191 -5.82 -3.85 -11.89
CA PHE A 191 -4.73 -3.77 -10.95
C PHE A 191 -5.24 -3.73 -9.51
N ILE A 192 -4.65 -4.55 -8.65
CA ILE A 192 -4.82 -4.50 -7.20
C ILE A 192 -3.46 -4.40 -6.53
N GLY A 193 -3.41 -3.83 -5.32
CA GLY A 193 -2.19 -3.82 -4.52
C GLY A 193 -2.42 -3.51 -3.06
N ALA A 194 -1.48 -3.97 -2.24
CA ALA A 194 -1.40 -3.72 -0.81
C ALA A 194 0.06 -3.38 -0.46
N ASN A 195 0.25 -2.23 0.18
CA ASN A 195 1.54 -1.74 0.60
C ASN A 195 1.50 -1.51 2.10
N ASP A 196 2.45 -2.09 2.82
CA ASP A 196 2.63 -1.89 4.26
C ASP A 196 3.64 -0.78 4.48
N GLY A 197 3.22 0.28 5.18
CA GLY A 197 4.10 1.35 5.59
C GLY A 197 4.76 1.02 6.94
N VAL A 198 6.09 1.10 6.98
CA VAL A 198 6.85 0.72 8.19
C VAL A 198 6.55 1.68 9.35
N GLY A 199 5.74 1.21 10.31
CA GLY A 199 5.14 2.04 11.34
C GLY A 199 6.13 2.76 12.28
N ALA A 200 7.40 2.33 12.33
CA ALA A 200 8.45 3.03 13.07
C ALA A 200 8.68 4.48 12.57
N TRP A 201 8.36 4.78 11.31
CA TRP A 201 8.46 6.15 10.80
C TRP A 201 7.45 7.09 11.45
N SER A 202 6.27 6.61 11.77
CA SER A 202 5.19 7.41 12.36
C SER A 202 5.52 7.92 13.78
N THR A 203 6.58 7.40 14.42
CA THR A 203 7.10 7.96 15.69
C THR A 203 8.04 9.15 15.48
N ARG A 204 8.46 9.45 14.24
CA ARG A 204 9.36 10.55 13.91
C ARG A 204 8.56 11.77 13.45
N PRO A 205 8.97 13.00 13.78
CA PRO A 205 8.24 14.21 13.38
C PRO A 205 7.97 14.31 11.89
N ARG A 206 8.92 13.87 11.06
CA ARG A 206 8.84 13.92 9.59
C ARG A 206 8.42 12.58 8.95
N GLY A 207 8.20 11.55 9.75
CA GLY A 207 7.94 10.21 9.24
C GLY A 207 6.45 9.93 9.02
N HIS A 208 6.06 9.61 7.79
CA HIS A 208 4.69 9.32 7.39
C HIS A 208 4.66 8.01 6.59
N ALA A 209 4.59 6.89 7.31
CA ALA A 209 4.55 5.54 6.72
C ALA A 209 3.34 5.35 5.78
N GLY A 210 2.13 5.64 6.29
CA GLY A 210 0.91 5.58 5.49
C GLY A 210 0.90 6.49 4.27
N LEU A 211 1.56 7.66 4.32
CA LEU A 211 1.70 8.52 3.13
C LEU A 211 2.57 7.85 2.07
N TRP A 212 3.71 7.29 2.46
CA TRP A 212 4.62 6.59 1.56
C TRP A 212 3.95 5.39 0.89
N ALA A 213 3.27 4.54 1.68
CA ALA A 213 2.48 3.44 1.16
C ALA A 213 1.43 3.92 0.13
N ARG A 214 0.73 5.02 0.46
CA ARG A 214 -0.29 5.63 -0.39
C ARG A 214 0.24 6.18 -1.70
N LEU A 215 1.35 6.91 -1.65
CA LEU A 215 1.94 7.56 -2.82
C LEU A 215 2.52 6.54 -3.80
N ILE A 216 3.19 5.50 -3.30
CA ILE A 216 3.68 4.41 -4.15
C ILE A 216 2.51 3.76 -4.90
N LEU A 217 1.43 3.37 -4.21
CA LEU A 217 0.26 2.80 -4.89
C LEU A 217 -0.40 3.78 -5.87
N HIS A 218 -0.51 5.05 -5.50
CA HIS A 218 -1.07 6.09 -6.35
C HIS A 218 -0.30 6.21 -7.66
N PHE A 219 1.02 6.41 -7.60
CA PHE A 219 1.84 6.58 -8.79
C PHE A 219 1.97 5.27 -9.57
N TRP A 220 1.99 4.12 -8.89
CA TRP A 220 2.10 2.82 -9.57
C TRP A 220 0.84 2.50 -10.37
N ALA A 221 -0.34 2.65 -9.78
CA ALA A 221 -1.59 2.52 -10.49
C ALA A 221 -1.71 3.56 -11.62
N THR A 222 -1.29 4.81 -11.37
CA THR A 222 -1.29 5.87 -12.39
C THR A 222 -0.40 5.51 -13.58
N ALA A 223 0.82 5.02 -13.34
CA ALA A 223 1.76 4.60 -14.38
C ALA A 223 1.21 3.43 -15.19
N ILE A 224 0.57 2.45 -14.55
CA ILE A 224 -0.11 1.32 -15.22
C ILE A 224 -1.22 1.82 -16.16
N PHE A 225 -2.09 2.72 -15.69
CA PHE A 225 -3.19 3.25 -16.49
C PHE A 225 -2.69 4.15 -17.63
N GLN A 226 -1.66 4.95 -17.38
CA GLN A 226 -1.00 5.75 -18.43
C GLN A 226 -0.37 4.86 -19.50
N ASP A 227 0.28 3.76 -19.12
CA ASP A 227 0.87 2.83 -20.07
C ASP A 227 -0.19 2.14 -20.94
N ALA A 228 -1.30 1.73 -20.33
CA ALA A 228 -2.46 1.20 -21.05
C ALA A 228 -3.03 2.24 -22.04
N ALA A 229 -3.20 3.49 -21.62
CA ALA A 229 -3.72 4.57 -22.46
C ALA A 229 -2.80 4.87 -23.66
N ARG A 230 -1.47 4.90 -23.44
CA ARG A 230 -0.47 5.13 -24.50
C ARG A 230 -0.50 4.02 -25.55
N ARG A 231 -0.66 2.77 -25.12
CA ARG A 231 -0.50 1.59 -25.98
C ARG A 231 -1.80 1.09 -26.60
N ALA A 232 -2.96 1.54 -26.11
CA ALA A 232 -4.24 1.45 -26.81
C ALA A 232 -4.22 2.14 -28.20
N ALA A 233 -3.22 3.00 -28.47
CA ALA A 233 -3.03 3.69 -29.75
C ALA A 233 -2.26 2.88 -30.82
N GLY A 234 -1.77 1.67 -30.53
CA GLY A 234 -1.24 0.72 -31.54
C GLY A 234 -0.10 -0.19 -31.06
N GLY A 235 -0.12 -1.47 -31.45
CA GLY A 235 0.97 -2.45 -31.27
C GLY A 235 0.63 -3.69 -30.43
N SER A 236 1.56 -4.65 -30.36
CA SER A 236 1.56 -5.73 -29.37
C SER A 236 1.95 -5.13 -28.02
N TYR A 237 1.06 -5.23 -27.02
CA TYR A 237 1.25 -4.68 -25.68
C TYR A 237 1.62 -5.79 -24.71
N ARG A 238 2.72 -5.60 -23.97
CA ARG A 238 3.06 -6.39 -22.79
C ARG A 238 3.20 -5.43 -21.61
N PRO A 239 2.49 -5.65 -20.50
CA PRO A 239 2.66 -4.84 -19.30
C PRO A 239 4.11 -4.87 -18.77
N ASP A 240 4.56 -3.76 -18.20
CA ASP A 240 5.83 -3.66 -17.48
C ASP A 240 5.58 -3.12 -16.06
N PRO A 241 5.07 -3.97 -15.15
CA PRO A 241 4.71 -3.52 -13.81
C PRO A 241 5.93 -3.17 -12.95
N MET A 242 7.11 -3.75 -13.20
CA MET A 242 8.35 -3.37 -12.52
C MET A 242 8.83 -1.98 -12.95
N GLY A 243 8.80 -1.69 -14.25
CA GLY A 243 9.07 -0.33 -14.76
C GLY A 243 8.09 0.69 -14.17
N ALA A 244 6.80 0.35 -14.14
CA ALA A 244 5.79 1.22 -13.52
C ALA A 244 6.01 1.43 -12.01
N LEU A 245 6.48 0.41 -11.27
CA LEU A 245 6.83 0.54 -9.87
C LEU A 245 8.10 1.39 -9.68
N GLN A 246 9.08 1.27 -10.58
CA GLN A 246 10.29 2.09 -10.59
C GLN A 246 9.95 3.57 -10.80
N ASP A 247 9.10 3.88 -11.77
CA ASP A 247 8.60 5.24 -12.03
C ASP A 247 7.82 5.78 -10.82
N ALA A 248 7.04 4.93 -10.15
CA ALA A 248 6.27 5.29 -8.97
C ALA A 248 7.15 5.61 -7.76
N TYR A 249 8.23 4.84 -7.58
CA TYR A 249 9.22 5.08 -6.54
C TYR A 249 9.93 6.43 -6.72
N GLU A 250 10.35 6.74 -7.95
CA GLU A 250 11.02 8.01 -8.27
C GLU A 250 10.08 9.21 -8.07
N GLN A 251 8.83 9.11 -8.54
CA GLN A 251 7.81 10.14 -8.31
C GLN A 251 7.46 10.32 -6.83
N THR A 252 7.46 9.24 -6.05
CA THR A 252 7.24 9.32 -4.59
C THR A 252 8.39 10.06 -3.91
N ILE A 253 9.64 9.77 -4.28
CA ILE A 253 10.81 10.52 -3.78
C ILE A 253 10.67 11.99 -4.14
N GLU A 254 10.36 12.32 -5.40
CA GLU A 254 10.22 13.71 -5.85
C GLU A 254 9.12 14.44 -5.07
N ALA A 255 7.93 13.84 -4.97
CA ALA A 255 6.79 14.42 -4.27
C ALA A 255 7.07 14.65 -2.77
N THR A 256 7.88 13.78 -2.16
CA THR A 256 8.14 13.84 -0.73
C THR A 256 9.38 14.67 -0.37
N SER A 257 10.28 14.99 -1.31
CA SER A 257 11.57 15.64 -1.02
C SER A 257 11.47 17.14 -0.72
N GLU A 258 11.16 18.00 -1.69
CA GLU A 258 11.14 19.46 -1.46
C GLU A 258 9.70 19.98 -1.57
N PRO A 259 9.25 20.94 -0.72
CA PRO A 259 10.01 21.70 0.29
C PRO A 259 10.02 21.10 1.71
N ASN A 260 9.36 19.96 1.95
CA ASN A 260 9.03 19.51 3.31
C ASN A 260 9.79 18.25 3.79
N ASP A 261 10.48 17.52 2.89
CA ASP A 261 11.21 16.24 3.11
C ASP A 261 10.48 15.31 4.11
N TRP A 262 9.38 14.73 3.61
CA TRP A 262 8.54 13.76 4.30
C TRP A 262 9.12 12.36 4.15
N GLN A 263 9.44 11.73 5.26
CA GLN A 263 10.20 10.49 5.29
C GLN A 263 9.29 9.28 5.51
N GLY A 264 9.73 8.12 5.04
CA GLY A 264 8.95 6.89 5.18
C GLY A 264 9.56 5.78 4.35
N THR A 265 9.13 4.56 4.65
CA THR A 265 9.41 3.38 3.84
C THR A 265 8.17 2.51 3.78
N THR A 266 8.05 1.71 2.73
CA THR A 266 6.92 0.81 2.54
C THR A 266 7.32 -0.42 1.74
N THR A 267 6.66 -1.54 1.97
CA THR A 267 6.67 -2.69 1.06
C THR A 267 5.84 -2.39 -0.20
N ALA A 268 5.86 -3.28 -1.18
CA ALA A 268 4.98 -3.20 -2.33
C ALA A 268 4.57 -4.59 -2.84
N ALA A 269 3.28 -4.90 -2.78
CA ALA A 269 2.72 -6.11 -3.36
C ALA A 269 1.57 -5.75 -4.31
N GLY A 270 1.68 -6.11 -5.58
CA GLY A 270 0.70 -5.76 -6.60
C GLY A 270 0.47 -6.86 -7.64
N ALA A 271 -0.73 -6.89 -8.18
CA ALA A 271 -1.16 -7.88 -9.16
C ALA A 271 -1.88 -7.19 -10.33
N GLN A 272 -1.31 -7.27 -11.53
CA GLN A 272 -1.88 -6.70 -12.75
C GLN A 272 -2.47 -7.80 -13.64
N LEU A 273 -3.77 -7.69 -13.95
CA LEU A 273 -4.46 -8.64 -14.82
C LEU A 273 -4.20 -8.34 -16.29
N PHE A 274 -3.87 -9.39 -17.02
CA PHE A 274 -3.71 -9.36 -18.47
C PHE A 274 -4.17 -10.68 -19.09
N TYR A 275 -3.76 -10.94 -20.33
CA TYR A 275 -4.10 -12.17 -21.04
C TYR A 275 -2.94 -12.62 -21.92
N ARG A 276 -2.90 -13.92 -22.19
CA ARG A 276 -2.00 -14.55 -23.16
C ARG A 276 -2.81 -15.17 -24.28
N ARG A 277 -2.35 -15.04 -25.52
CA ARG A 277 -2.90 -15.77 -26.68
C ARG A 277 -2.25 -17.14 -26.73
N THR A 278 -3.06 -18.18 -26.93
CA THR A 278 -2.55 -19.54 -27.15
C THR A 278 -2.43 -19.83 -28.65
N ASP A 279 -1.35 -20.51 -29.05
CA ASP A 279 -1.05 -20.81 -30.47
C ASP A 279 -1.87 -21.99 -31.03
N GLY A 280 -3.02 -22.31 -30.44
CA GLY A 280 -3.90 -23.38 -30.90
C GLY A 280 -4.57 -23.04 -32.23
N GLY A 281 -4.20 -23.75 -33.31
CA GLY A 281 -4.59 -23.51 -34.71
C GLY A 281 -6.08 -23.71 -35.07
N GLY A 282 -7.01 -23.14 -34.31
CA GLY A 282 -8.43 -22.99 -34.64
C GLY A 282 -8.82 -21.50 -34.73
N GLN A 283 -9.90 -21.20 -35.46
CA GLN A 283 -10.40 -19.84 -35.71
C GLN A 283 -10.51 -19.00 -34.42
N ALA A 284 -9.97 -17.78 -34.44
CA ALA A 284 -9.88 -16.82 -33.32
C ALA A 284 -9.22 -17.43 -32.06
N GLY A 285 -7.89 -17.30 -31.97
CA GLY A 285 -7.05 -17.94 -30.94
C GLY A 285 -7.57 -17.75 -29.52
N ASP A 286 -7.65 -18.87 -28.79
CA ASP A 286 -8.12 -18.93 -27.41
C ASP A 286 -7.20 -18.07 -26.51
N VAL A 287 -7.82 -17.23 -25.67
CA VAL A 287 -7.11 -16.31 -24.77
C VAL A 287 -7.28 -16.79 -23.34
N GLU A 288 -6.19 -16.85 -22.59
CA GLU A 288 -6.20 -17.24 -21.18
C GLU A 288 -5.79 -16.06 -20.29
N PRO A 289 -6.34 -15.94 -19.06
CA PRO A 289 -5.97 -14.87 -18.16
C PRO A 289 -4.57 -15.11 -17.60
N LEU A 290 -3.77 -14.04 -17.57
CA LEU A 290 -2.40 -14.04 -17.08
C LEU A 290 -2.26 -12.92 -16.05
N LEU A 291 -1.69 -13.24 -14.89
CA LEU A 291 -1.43 -12.28 -13.84
C LEU A 291 0.05 -11.93 -13.83
N TYR A 292 0.38 -10.64 -13.83
CA TYR A 292 1.71 -10.17 -13.51
C TYR A 292 1.74 -9.78 -12.03
N VAL A 293 2.43 -10.57 -11.22
CA VAL A 293 2.60 -10.31 -9.79
C VAL A 293 3.93 -9.62 -9.59
N THR A 294 3.96 -8.48 -8.91
CA THR A 294 5.19 -7.77 -8.54
C THR A 294 5.26 -7.61 -7.03
N ASN A 295 6.35 -8.08 -6.42
CA ASN A 295 6.52 -8.07 -4.96
C ASN A 295 7.88 -7.49 -4.55
N LEU A 296 7.86 -6.68 -3.49
CA LEU A 296 9.04 -6.21 -2.76
C LEU A 296 8.69 -6.10 -1.27
N GLY A 297 9.38 -6.87 -0.43
CA GLY A 297 9.11 -6.97 0.99
C GLY A 297 8.33 -8.24 1.36
N ASP A 298 7.59 -8.18 2.46
CA ASP A 298 6.87 -9.29 3.10
C ASP A 298 5.35 -9.21 2.99
N SER A 299 4.79 -8.12 2.46
CA SER A 299 3.44 -8.15 1.88
C SER A 299 3.38 -9.19 0.75
N GLN A 300 2.19 -9.75 0.49
CA GLN A 300 2.06 -10.90 -0.40
C GLN A 300 0.90 -10.79 -1.38
N VAL A 301 1.12 -11.39 -2.56
CA VAL A 301 0.05 -11.74 -3.49
C VAL A 301 -0.15 -13.25 -3.48
N MET A 302 -1.40 -13.69 -3.35
CA MET A 302 -1.78 -15.10 -3.33
C MET A 302 -2.93 -15.35 -4.31
N VAL A 303 -2.89 -16.48 -5.02
CA VAL A 303 -3.96 -16.92 -5.91
C VAL A 303 -4.58 -18.18 -5.32
N VAL A 304 -5.86 -18.10 -5.01
CA VAL A 304 -6.68 -19.22 -4.53
C VAL A 304 -7.59 -19.65 -5.66
N ARG A 305 -7.75 -20.97 -5.85
CA ARG A 305 -8.77 -21.57 -6.70
C ARG A 305 -9.88 -22.16 -5.84
N PRO A 306 -10.98 -21.42 -5.60
CA PRO A 306 -12.03 -21.88 -4.70
C PRO A 306 -12.71 -23.18 -5.15
N SER A 307 -12.78 -23.42 -6.47
CA SER A 307 -13.41 -24.61 -7.04
C SER A 307 -12.70 -25.92 -6.68
N THR A 308 -11.39 -25.88 -6.41
CA THR A 308 -10.59 -27.02 -5.98
C THR A 308 -10.06 -26.89 -4.56
N ARG A 309 -10.27 -25.74 -3.90
CA ARG A 309 -9.66 -25.37 -2.60
C ARG A 309 -8.13 -25.48 -2.62
N GLU A 310 -7.51 -24.96 -3.68
CA GLU A 310 -6.06 -25.01 -3.86
C GLU A 310 -5.43 -23.62 -3.85
N MET A 311 -4.24 -23.51 -3.24
CA MET A 311 -3.34 -22.39 -3.46
C MET A 311 -2.61 -22.59 -4.79
N VAL A 312 -2.97 -21.79 -5.79
CA VAL A 312 -2.35 -21.82 -7.12
C VAL A 312 -0.99 -21.16 -7.11
N TYR A 313 -0.86 -20.07 -6.35
CA TYR A 313 0.35 -19.26 -6.28
C TYR A 313 0.40 -18.49 -4.97
N LYS A 314 1.62 -18.21 -4.50
CA LYS A 314 1.91 -17.31 -3.38
C LYS A 314 3.28 -16.67 -3.62
N SER A 315 3.36 -15.34 -3.56
CA SER A 315 4.61 -14.62 -3.75
C SER A 315 5.60 -14.91 -2.62
N THR A 316 6.89 -14.92 -2.95
CA THR A 316 7.95 -15.14 -1.96
C THR A 316 8.27 -13.85 -1.22
N GLU A 317 8.32 -13.93 0.12
CA GLU A 317 8.67 -12.79 0.99
C GLU A 317 10.16 -12.46 0.86
N GLN A 318 10.49 -11.19 1.06
CA GLN A 318 11.84 -10.67 0.90
C GLN A 318 12.28 -9.93 2.15
N TRP A 319 13.39 -10.38 2.72
CA TRP A 319 13.93 -9.90 3.98
C TRP A 319 15.38 -9.48 3.83
N HIS A 320 15.81 -8.50 4.62
CA HIS A 320 17.23 -8.35 4.95
C HIS A 320 17.63 -9.27 6.10
N TRP A 321 16.73 -9.41 7.08
CA TRP A 321 16.75 -10.36 8.19
C TRP A 321 15.32 -10.48 8.75
N PHE A 322 15.08 -11.43 9.67
CA PHE A 322 13.77 -11.64 10.27
C PHE A 322 13.15 -10.34 10.83
N ASP A 323 11.87 -10.10 10.51
CA ASP A 323 11.10 -8.90 10.90
C ASP A 323 11.71 -7.57 10.38
N CYS A 324 12.53 -7.65 9.33
CA CYS A 324 13.03 -6.49 8.58
C CYS A 324 12.91 -6.75 7.08
N PRO A 325 11.74 -6.47 6.49
CA PRO A 325 11.52 -6.68 5.08
C PRO A 325 12.40 -5.76 4.23
N ARG A 326 12.57 -6.15 2.97
CA ARG A 326 12.96 -5.18 1.94
C ARG A 326 11.89 -4.11 1.83
N GLN A 327 12.28 -2.86 1.64
CA GLN A 327 11.35 -1.74 1.71
C GLN A 327 11.78 -0.60 0.80
N LEU A 328 10.84 0.03 0.12
CA LEU A 328 11.08 1.22 -0.69
C LEU A 328 11.02 2.47 0.17
N GLY A 329 12.06 3.30 0.11
CA GLY A 329 11.96 4.68 0.56
C GLY A 329 13.18 5.25 1.25
N THR A 330 12.95 6.13 2.21
CA THR A 330 13.98 6.98 2.82
C THR A 330 15.09 6.14 3.46
N ASN A 331 16.34 6.34 3.03
CA ASN A 331 17.53 5.61 3.49
C ASN A 331 17.47 4.08 3.31
N SER A 332 16.57 3.58 2.47
CA SER A 332 16.59 2.17 2.07
C SER A 332 17.58 1.96 0.92
N PRO A 333 18.38 0.88 0.93
CA PRO A 333 19.18 0.50 -0.24
C PRO A 333 18.34 -0.18 -1.33
N ASP A 334 17.09 -0.56 -1.04
CA ASP A 334 16.24 -1.29 -1.98
C ASP A 334 15.61 -0.34 -3.00
N THR A 335 15.66 -0.74 -4.27
CA THR A 335 14.94 -0.09 -5.37
C THR A 335 14.11 -1.12 -6.12
N PRO A 336 13.02 -0.72 -6.79
CA PRO A 336 12.22 -1.66 -7.58
C PRO A 336 13.07 -2.40 -8.62
N SER A 337 13.87 -1.66 -9.38
CA SER A 337 14.79 -2.20 -10.40
C SER A 337 15.76 -3.27 -9.93
N ASN A 338 16.20 -3.22 -8.67
CA ASN A 338 17.24 -4.13 -8.14
C ASN A 338 16.67 -5.24 -7.26
N CYS A 339 15.51 -5.04 -6.65
CA CYS A 339 15.01 -5.90 -5.58
C CYS A 339 13.60 -6.45 -5.83
N ALA A 340 12.76 -5.79 -6.63
CA ALA A 340 11.43 -6.31 -6.90
C ALA A 340 11.52 -7.60 -7.72
N VAL A 341 10.64 -8.54 -7.41
CA VAL A 341 10.48 -9.78 -8.17
C VAL A 341 9.16 -9.70 -8.92
N MET A 342 9.18 -10.06 -10.21
CA MET A 342 7.99 -10.14 -11.03
C MET A 342 7.79 -11.56 -11.58
N ASP A 343 6.63 -12.11 -11.28
CA ASP A 343 6.22 -13.45 -11.70
C ASP A 343 5.00 -13.38 -12.62
N GLU A 344 5.05 -14.15 -13.70
CA GLU A 344 3.91 -14.38 -14.58
C GLU A 344 3.16 -15.63 -14.14
N VAL A 345 1.92 -15.47 -13.70
CA VAL A 345 1.10 -16.53 -13.13
C VAL A 345 -0.12 -16.75 -14.02
N PRO A 346 -0.19 -17.87 -14.77
CA PRO A 346 -1.40 -18.27 -15.46
C PRO A 346 -2.52 -18.56 -14.45
N ILE A 347 -3.67 -17.94 -14.63
CA ILE A 347 -4.84 -18.14 -13.76
C ILE A 347 -6.03 -18.61 -14.58
N ARG A 348 -7.15 -18.89 -13.91
CA ARG A 348 -8.42 -19.27 -14.55
C ARG A 348 -9.53 -18.30 -14.16
N GLU A 349 -10.56 -18.26 -15.00
CA GLU A 349 -11.81 -17.62 -14.62
C GLU A 349 -12.35 -18.25 -13.32
N GLY A 350 -12.73 -17.41 -12.36
CA GLY A 350 -13.16 -17.82 -11.03
C GLY A 350 -12.04 -18.00 -10.00
N ASP A 351 -10.75 -17.94 -10.39
CA ASP A 351 -9.67 -17.84 -9.41
C ASP A 351 -9.76 -16.48 -8.68
N VAL A 352 -9.45 -16.50 -7.38
CA VAL A 352 -9.43 -15.32 -6.50
C VAL A 352 -7.99 -14.91 -6.24
N VAL A 353 -7.67 -13.68 -6.58
CA VAL A 353 -6.36 -13.05 -6.35
C VAL A 353 -6.47 -12.17 -5.11
N LEU A 354 -5.53 -12.34 -4.19
CA LEU A 354 -5.44 -11.60 -2.93
C LEU A 354 -4.15 -10.77 -2.96
N ALA A 355 -4.24 -9.48 -2.63
CA ALA A 355 -3.08 -8.67 -2.24
C ALA A 355 -3.24 -8.30 -0.75
N MET A 356 -2.25 -8.62 0.07
CA MET A 356 -2.36 -8.61 1.53
C MET A 356 -1.10 -8.03 2.19
N SER A 357 -1.27 -7.31 3.30
CA SER A 357 -0.16 -6.91 4.18
C SER A 357 0.28 -8.05 5.10
N ASP A 358 1.38 -7.84 5.83
CA ASP A 358 1.93 -8.82 6.76
C ASP A 358 0.94 -9.15 7.91
N GLY A 359 0.07 -8.21 8.28
CA GLY A 359 -0.96 -8.38 9.30
C GLY A 359 -1.92 -9.55 9.04
N VAL A 360 -2.03 -10.03 7.79
CA VAL A 360 -2.75 -11.27 7.48
C VAL A 360 -1.83 -12.48 7.61
N ILE A 361 -0.69 -12.46 6.93
CA ILE A 361 0.18 -13.63 6.71
C ILE A 361 0.98 -14.02 7.96
N ASP A 362 1.16 -13.09 8.89
CA ASP A 362 1.74 -13.33 10.21
C ASP A 362 0.74 -13.98 11.18
N ASN A 363 -0.55 -13.90 10.88
CA ASN A 363 -1.64 -14.34 11.75
C ASN A 363 -2.45 -15.53 11.19
N LEU A 364 -2.31 -15.86 9.90
CA LEU A 364 -3.00 -17.00 9.28
C LEU A 364 -2.04 -17.82 8.41
N TRP A 365 -2.06 -19.15 8.54
CA TRP A 365 -1.33 -20.03 7.64
C TRP A 365 -2.00 -20.06 6.25
N ALA A 366 -1.21 -20.40 5.22
CA ALA A 366 -1.71 -20.41 3.84
C ALA A 366 -2.94 -21.32 3.64
N HIS A 367 -3.02 -22.45 4.35
CA HIS A 367 -4.17 -23.36 4.24
C HIS A 367 -5.44 -22.74 4.86
N GLU A 368 -5.32 -22.00 5.96
CA GLU A 368 -6.44 -21.28 6.57
C GLU A 368 -6.96 -20.16 5.65
N ILE A 369 -6.04 -19.44 4.98
CA ILE A 369 -6.42 -18.43 3.98
C ILE A 369 -7.22 -19.08 2.84
N VAL A 370 -6.76 -20.22 2.32
CA VAL A 370 -7.47 -20.97 1.25
C VAL A 370 -8.86 -21.39 1.71
N ASP A 371 -8.97 -21.96 2.92
CA ASP A 371 -10.22 -22.46 3.47
C ASP A 371 -11.21 -21.32 3.70
N GLN A 372 -10.76 -20.22 4.33
CA GLN A 372 -11.58 -19.05 4.61
C GLN A 372 -12.11 -18.42 3.30
N VAL A 373 -11.24 -18.17 2.33
CA VAL A 373 -11.63 -17.58 1.03
C VAL A 373 -12.63 -18.47 0.29
N SER A 374 -12.39 -19.78 0.27
CA SER A 374 -13.26 -20.74 -0.41
C SER A 374 -14.62 -20.83 0.27
N GLN A 375 -14.65 -20.87 1.61
CA GLN A 375 -15.88 -20.93 2.39
C GLN A 375 -16.70 -19.64 2.31
N SER A 376 -16.07 -18.46 2.40
CA SER A 376 -16.74 -17.17 2.27
C SER A 376 -17.38 -17.01 0.90
N LEU A 377 -16.68 -17.40 -0.17
CA LEU A 377 -17.24 -17.34 -1.53
C LEU A 377 -18.40 -18.34 -1.72
N GLU A 378 -18.30 -19.56 -1.19
CA GLU A 378 -19.39 -20.55 -1.24
C GLU A 378 -20.63 -20.05 -0.48
N THR A 379 -20.43 -19.46 0.70
CA THR A 379 -21.50 -18.89 1.53
C THR A 379 -22.20 -17.72 0.84
N TRP A 380 -21.42 -16.84 0.19
CA TRP A 380 -21.94 -15.76 -0.62
C TRP A 380 -22.79 -16.28 -1.80
N GLN A 381 -22.27 -17.28 -2.54
CA GLN A 381 -22.96 -17.85 -3.71
C GLN A 381 -24.27 -18.56 -3.36
N LYS A 382 -24.38 -19.13 -2.16
CA LYS A 382 -25.63 -19.73 -1.65
C LYS A 382 -26.69 -18.68 -1.31
N GLY A 383 -26.30 -17.41 -1.15
CA GLY A 383 -27.18 -16.35 -0.69
C GLY A 383 -27.49 -16.41 0.81
N ASP A 384 -26.67 -17.14 1.58
CA ASP A 384 -26.83 -17.30 3.03
C ASP A 384 -26.48 -16.01 3.80
N VAL A 385 -25.72 -15.12 3.14
CA VAL A 385 -25.33 -13.82 3.63
C VAL A 385 -25.74 -12.75 2.63
N LYS A 386 -26.10 -11.58 3.15
CA LYS A 386 -26.29 -10.36 2.36
C LYS A 386 -25.10 -9.45 2.59
N PRO A 387 -24.72 -8.61 1.61
CA PRO A 387 -23.67 -7.62 1.81
C PRO A 387 -23.98 -6.81 3.07
N ARG A 388 -22.97 -6.67 3.94
CA ARG A 388 -23.03 -5.69 5.02
C ARG A 388 -22.79 -4.31 4.40
N GLU A 389 -23.88 -3.55 4.37
CA GLU A 389 -23.98 -2.09 4.31
C GLU A 389 -24.11 -1.37 2.95
N VAL A 390 -25.25 -0.69 2.88
CA VAL A 390 -25.56 0.55 2.17
C VAL A 390 -24.41 1.57 2.28
N MET A 391 -24.02 2.17 1.14
CA MET A 391 -23.21 3.39 1.16
C MET A 391 -24.14 4.59 1.35
N ILE A 392 -24.15 5.17 2.55
CA ILE A 392 -24.86 6.42 2.83
C ILE A 392 -23.97 7.59 2.37
N TRP A 393 -24.45 8.36 1.39
CA TRP A 393 -23.83 9.59 0.92
C TRP A 393 -24.16 10.76 1.85
N GLU A 394 -23.31 11.80 1.85
CA GLU A 394 -23.49 12.99 2.71
C GLU A 394 -24.74 13.83 2.37
N ASP A 395 -25.39 13.61 1.22
CA ASP A 395 -26.68 14.21 0.86
C ASP A 395 -27.89 13.41 1.38
N GLY A 396 -27.65 12.33 2.13
CA GLY A 396 -28.67 11.40 2.60
C GLY A 396 -29.18 10.45 1.52
N SER A 397 -28.56 10.41 0.33
CA SER A 397 -28.83 9.37 -0.64
C SER A 397 -28.16 8.07 -0.22
N GLU A 398 -28.91 6.98 -0.31
CA GLU A 398 -28.40 5.63 -0.17
C GLU A 398 -28.03 5.17 -1.59
N GLU A 399 -26.74 4.93 -1.89
CA GLU A 399 -26.44 3.98 -2.96
C GLU A 399 -26.26 2.61 -2.32
N GLU A 400 -27.08 1.67 -2.78
CA GLU A 400 -26.62 0.30 -2.83
C GLU A 400 -25.44 0.24 -3.79
N VAL A 401 -24.21 0.31 -3.26
CA VAL A 401 -23.09 -0.33 -3.95
C VAL A 401 -23.35 -1.82 -3.77
N VAL A 402 -24.09 -2.38 -4.71
CA VAL A 402 -24.28 -3.82 -4.77
C VAL A 402 -22.89 -4.39 -5.04
N ASP A 403 -22.23 -4.89 -3.99
CA ASP A 403 -21.14 -5.85 -4.15
C ASP A 403 -21.79 -7.08 -4.79
N ASP A 404 -21.88 -7.10 -6.11
CA ASP A 404 -22.50 -8.16 -6.88
C ASP A 404 -21.63 -9.42 -6.94
N CYS A 405 -20.33 -9.26 -6.64
CA CYS A 405 -19.32 -10.30 -6.80
C CYS A 405 -18.95 -11.02 -5.50
N GLY A 406 -19.27 -10.45 -4.33
CA GLY A 406 -19.02 -11.01 -3.00
C GLY A 406 -17.57 -10.86 -2.51
N MET A 407 -16.73 -10.13 -3.24
CA MET A 407 -15.33 -9.96 -2.85
C MET A 407 -15.16 -9.03 -1.66
N GLY A 408 -16.10 -8.12 -1.40
CA GLY A 408 -16.11 -7.32 -0.18
C GLY A 408 -16.30 -8.23 1.03
N TYR A 409 -17.30 -9.12 0.96
CA TYR A 409 -17.55 -10.12 2.00
C TYR A 409 -16.34 -11.06 2.21
N VAL A 410 -15.75 -11.58 1.13
CA VAL A 410 -14.56 -12.45 1.23
C VAL A 410 -13.38 -11.72 1.88
N ALA A 411 -13.12 -10.47 1.50
CA ALA A 411 -12.02 -9.69 2.07
C ALA A 411 -12.26 -9.35 3.55
N GLU A 412 -13.49 -9.00 3.93
CA GLU A 412 -13.87 -8.72 5.32
C GLU A 412 -13.74 -9.95 6.22
N GLU A 413 -14.26 -11.10 5.78
CA GLU A 413 -14.17 -12.36 6.52
C GLU A 413 -12.73 -12.83 6.71
N LEU A 414 -11.86 -12.64 5.70
CA LEU A 414 -10.45 -12.96 5.83
C LEU A 414 -9.74 -12.01 6.81
N MET A 415 -10.06 -10.72 6.74
CA MET A 415 -9.53 -9.71 7.67
C MET A 415 -9.96 -10.00 9.11
N GLU A 416 -11.23 -10.30 9.37
CA GLU A 416 -11.73 -10.59 10.72
C GLU A 416 -11.12 -11.88 11.29
N ALA A 417 -10.88 -12.90 10.45
CA ALA A 417 -10.17 -14.10 10.85
C ALA A 417 -8.73 -13.78 11.30
N ALA A 418 -7.98 -13.01 10.50
CA ALA A 418 -6.62 -12.60 10.85
C ALA A 418 -6.60 -11.74 12.13
N LYS A 419 -7.54 -10.80 12.25
CA LYS A 419 -7.69 -9.94 13.42
C LYS A 419 -7.97 -10.71 14.70
N ALA A 420 -8.80 -11.76 14.63
CA ALA A 420 -9.11 -12.61 15.78
C ALA A 420 -7.84 -13.24 16.36
N ILE A 421 -6.91 -13.69 15.51
CA ILE A 421 -5.61 -14.21 15.93
C ILE A 421 -4.69 -13.07 16.38
N ALA A 422 -4.63 -11.97 15.64
CA ALA A 422 -3.75 -10.82 15.92
C ALA A 422 -3.95 -10.21 17.32
N VAL A 423 -5.18 -10.23 17.85
CA VAL A 423 -5.50 -9.68 19.18
C VAL A 423 -5.36 -10.70 20.31
N ASP A 424 -5.19 -11.98 20.01
CA ASP A 424 -5.07 -13.04 21.01
C ASP A 424 -3.59 -13.27 21.41
N PRO A 425 -3.19 -12.92 22.64
CA PRO A 425 -1.82 -13.12 23.12
C PRO A 425 -1.44 -14.59 23.35
N PHE A 426 -2.39 -15.52 23.22
CA PHE A 426 -2.19 -16.96 23.41
C PHE A 426 -2.41 -17.78 22.14
N ALA A 427 -2.83 -17.15 21.04
CA ALA A 427 -3.02 -17.85 19.77
C ALA A 427 -1.69 -18.33 19.19
N GLU A 428 -1.72 -19.48 18.52
CA GLU A 428 -0.64 -19.93 17.65
C GLU A 428 -0.72 -19.16 16.34
N SER A 429 0.42 -18.70 15.83
CA SER A 429 0.47 -17.89 14.62
C SER A 429 1.73 -18.19 13.81
N PRO A 430 1.71 -18.01 12.48
CA PRO A 430 2.90 -18.12 11.64
C PRO A 430 4.06 -17.23 12.12
N PHE A 431 3.76 -16.01 12.60
CA PHE A 431 4.77 -15.12 13.15
C PHE A 431 5.43 -15.68 14.41
N MET A 432 4.62 -16.23 15.34
CA MET A 432 5.15 -16.87 16.54
C MET A 432 6.10 -18.01 16.19
N GLU A 433 5.67 -18.90 15.28
CA GLU A 433 6.45 -20.05 14.82
C GLU A 433 7.81 -19.60 14.27
N ARG A 434 7.83 -18.66 13.32
CA ARG A 434 9.06 -18.12 12.73
C ARG A 434 9.95 -17.41 13.75
N ALA A 435 9.36 -16.63 14.67
CA ALA A 435 10.12 -15.96 15.70
C ALA A 435 10.86 -16.96 16.61
N ILE A 436 10.21 -18.08 16.94
CA ILE A 436 10.82 -19.16 17.74
C ILE A 436 11.94 -19.84 16.96
N GLU A 437 11.76 -20.11 15.67
CA GLU A 437 12.79 -20.70 14.79
C GLU A 437 14.04 -19.81 14.71
N GLU A 438 13.86 -18.49 14.71
CA GLU A 438 14.93 -17.48 14.75
C GLU A 438 15.53 -17.29 16.16
N GLY A 439 15.06 -18.05 17.15
CA GLY A 439 15.56 -18.03 18.53
C GLY A 439 15.04 -16.87 19.37
N LEU A 440 13.96 -16.20 18.95
CA LEU A 440 13.29 -15.14 19.69
C LEU A 440 12.11 -15.69 20.50
N PRO A 441 11.97 -15.32 21.78
CA PRO A 441 10.80 -15.71 22.56
C PRO A 441 9.58 -14.90 22.10
N SER A 442 8.63 -15.55 21.45
CA SER A 442 7.36 -14.97 21.00
C SER A 442 6.19 -15.87 21.38
N ALA A 443 5.02 -15.27 21.62
CA ALA A 443 3.75 -15.95 21.89
C ALA A 443 2.58 -15.06 21.44
N GLY A 444 1.49 -15.67 20.98
CA GLY A 444 0.31 -14.98 20.48
C GLY A 444 0.37 -14.60 18.99
N GLY A 445 -0.69 -13.95 18.52
CA GLY A 445 -0.69 -13.25 17.24
C GLY A 445 0.14 -11.97 17.25
N LYS A 446 0.42 -11.44 16.05
CA LYS A 446 1.08 -10.14 15.84
C LYS A 446 0.01 -9.08 15.57
N LEU A 447 -0.17 -8.15 16.52
CA LEU A 447 -1.08 -7.02 16.33
C LEU A 447 -0.48 -6.02 15.33
N ASP A 448 -0.99 -6.07 14.09
CA ASP A 448 -0.61 -5.17 13.02
C ASP A 448 -1.80 -4.52 12.30
N ASP A 449 -1.53 -3.61 11.37
CA ASP A 449 -2.51 -3.14 10.39
C ASP A 449 -2.79 -4.33 9.44
N ILE A 450 -4.07 -4.64 9.21
CA ILE A 450 -4.51 -5.81 8.44
C ILE A 450 -5.24 -5.28 7.21
N SER A 451 -4.64 -5.51 6.05
CA SER A 451 -5.13 -5.02 4.77
C SER A 451 -5.31 -6.17 3.79
N VAL A 452 -6.53 -6.33 3.27
CA VAL A 452 -6.89 -7.36 2.29
C VAL A 452 -7.55 -6.71 1.08
N VAL A 453 -7.03 -6.96 -0.11
CA VAL A 453 -7.72 -6.73 -1.38
C VAL A 453 -8.00 -8.07 -2.03
N ALA A 454 -9.27 -8.43 -2.20
CA ALA A 454 -9.69 -9.65 -2.89
C ALA A 454 -10.22 -9.30 -4.28
N ALA A 455 -9.85 -10.08 -5.28
CA ALA A 455 -10.24 -9.87 -6.66
C ALA A 455 -10.56 -11.19 -7.37
N ILE A 456 -11.80 -11.39 -7.80
CA ILE A 456 -12.18 -12.57 -8.59
C ILE A 456 -11.98 -12.29 -10.09
N CYS A 457 -11.29 -13.18 -10.78
CA CYS A 457 -11.09 -13.08 -12.23
C CYS A 457 -12.36 -13.46 -12.97
N LYS A 458 -12.90 -12.54 -13.78
CA LYS A 458 -14.11 -12.72 -14.60
C LYS A 458 -13.82 -12.46 -16.06
N ARG A 459 -14.53 -13.17 -16.94
CA ARG A 459 -14.51 -12.88 -18.38
C ARG A 459 -15.34 -11.63 -18.67
N ASN A 460 -14.84 -10.77 -19.55
CA ASN A 460 -15.61 -9.64 -20.08
C ASN A 460 -16.61 -10.14 -21.12
N ASP A 461 -17.87 -9.71 -21.00
CA ASP A 461 -18.88 -9.96 -22.03
C ASP A 461 -18.46 -9.31 -23.35
N SER A 462 -18.58 -10.06 -24.45
CA SER A 462 -18.04 -9.73 -25.78
C SER A 462 -18.58 -8.42 -26.36
#